data_AF-A0A7C5MGR0-F1
#
_entry.id   AF-A0A7C5MGR0-F1
#
_cell.length_a   1.000
_cell.length_b   1.000
_cell.length_c   1.000
_cell.angle_alpha   90.00
_cell.angle_beta   90.00
_cell.angle_gamma   90.00
#
_symmetry.space_group_name_H-M   'P 1'
#
loop_
_entity.id
_entity.type
_entity.pdbx_description
1 polymer ?
#
loop_
_entity_poly.entity_id
_entity_poly.type
_entity_poly.pdbx_seq_one_letter_code
_entity_poly.pdbx_strand_id
1 'polypeptide(L)'
;MFSLKRAAAAAVAAACVLGVLALHAASTPQLERGRYLVERACTCTHCHSPMDAKGNPDPARAMQGAPTMIKSIVKVPAWAETAPALAGLVGYTDAQIVRALTTGIGPAGNPLRPPMPPFRFDKADAEAIAAYLRTLKPAPKR
;
A
#
# COMPACT_ATOMS: atom_id res chain seq x y z
N MET A 1 51.54 56.00 22.27
CA MET A 1 52.12 54.78 22.88
C MET A 1 51.17 53.62 22.59
N PHE A 2 51.67 52.57 21.91
CA PHE A 2 51.22 51.16 21.84
C PHE A 2 49.74 50.85 22.13
N SER A 3 48.95 50.13 21.32
CA SER A 3 49.30 48.91 20.58
C SER A 3 48.14 48.51 19.67
N LEU A 4 48.45 48.10 18.44
CA LEU A 4 47.62 47.20 17.63
C LEU A 4 47.34 45.92 18.44
N LYS A 5 46.08 45.41 18.40
CA LYS A 5 45.82 43.97 18.41
C LYS A 5 44.71 43.64 17.41
N ARG A 6 45.03 42.64 16.58
CA ARG A 6 44.31 42.08 15.44
C ARG A 6 43.14 41.22 15.88
N ALA A 7 42.14 41.07 14.99
CA ALA A 7 41.38 39.85 14.66
C ALA A 7 39.94 40.24 14.31
N ALA A 8 39.21 39.64 13.38
CA ALA A 8 39.49 38.74 12.27
C ALA A 8 38.22 38.84 11.43
N ALA A 9 38.35 39.01 10.12
CA ALA A 9 37.24 38.83 9.21
C ALA A 9 36.86 37.35 9.19
N ALA A 10 35.60 37.04 9.46
CA ALA A 10 35.02 35.76 9.11
C ALA A 10 33.56 36.00 8.72
N ALA A 11 33.37 36.28 7.43
CA ALA A 11 32.08 36.19 6.77
C ALA A 11 31.60 34.73 6.86
N VAL A 12 30.58 34.47 7.69
CA VAL A 12 29.84 33.20 7.67
C VAL A 12 28.38 33.49 7.97
N ALA A 13 27.61 33.82 6.93
CA ALA A 13 26.15 33.67 6.94
C ALA A 13 25.59 33.79 5.51
N ALA A 14 26.17 33.07 4.55
CA ALA A 14 25.64 33.02 3.18
C ALA A 14 25.84 31.64 2.55
N ALA A 15 25.48 30.58 3.27
CA ALA A 15 25.32 29.25 2.69
C ALA A 15 24.50 28.38 3.65
N CYS A 16 23.26 28.03 3.26
CA CYS A 16 22.46 26.87 3.68
C CYS A 16 20.94 27.16 3.72
N VAL A 17 20.39 27.82 2.69
CA VAL A 17 18.93 27.74 2.42
C VAL A 17 18.62 26.76 1.27
N LEU A 18 19.63 26.07 0.75
CA LEU A 18 19.46 25.01 -0.27
C LEU A 18 19.62 23.64 0.41
N GLY A 19 18.59 23.15 1.08
CA GLY A 19 18.82 21.93 1.86
C GLY A 19 17.64 21.21 2.48
N VAL A 20 16.39 21.40 2.04
CA VAL A 20 15.33 20.41 2.33
C VAL A 20 14.32 20.37 1.17
N LEU A 21 14.73 19.94 -0.03
CA LEU A 21 13.79 19.16 -0.83
C LEU A 21 13.77 17.77 -0.18
N ALA A 22 12.91 17.61 0.82
CA ALA A 22 12.39 16.31 1.14
C ALA A 22 11.74 15.80 -0.15
N LEU A 23 12.41 14.86 -0.81
CA LEU A 23 11.89 14.11 -1.94
C LEU A 23 10.73 13.26 -1.40
N HIS A 24 9.60 13.90 -1.10
CA HIS A 24 8.33 13.23 -1.18
C HIS A 24 8.27 12.77 -2.62
N ALA A 25 8.42 11.47 -2.86
CA ALA A 25 8.17 10.89 -4.16
C ALA A 25 6.82 11.45 -4.62
N ALA A 26 6.84 12.35 -5.60
CA ALA A 26 5.63 13.02 -6.03
C ALA A 26 4.66 11.92 -6.45
N SER A 27 3.51 11.85 -5.78
CA SER A 27 2.50 10.84 -6.09
C SER A 27 2.07 11.04 -7.54
N THR A 28 2.28 10.03 -8.38
CA THR A 28 1.83 10.10 -9.78
C THR A 28 0.31 9.94 -9.84
N PRO A 29 -0.36 10.44 -10.89
CA PRO A 29 -1.80 10.22 -11.05
C PRO A 29 -2.20 8.73 -10.99
N GLN A 30 -1.32 7.84 -11.47
CA GLN A 30 -1.50 6.39 -11.36
C GLN A 30 -1.48 5.91 -9.91
N LEU A 31 -0.52 6.37 -9.10
CA LEU A 31 -0.46 6.01 -7.67
C LEU A 31 -1.64 6.58 -6.88
N GLU A 32 -2.10 7.79 -7.21
CA GLU A 32 -3.29 8.38 -6.58
C GLU A 32 -4.55 7.60 -6.93
N ARG A 33 -4.70 7.20 -8.20
CA ARG A 33 -5.80 6.34 -8.65
C ARG A 33 -5.78 4.99 -7.93
N GLY A 34 -4.61 4.35 -7.84
CA GLY A 34 -4.44 3.09 -7.13
C GLY A 34 -4.80 3.21 -5.65
N ARG A 35 -4.30 4.24 -4.97
CA ARG A 35 -4.64 4.54 -3.58
C ARG A 35 -6.14 4.72 -3.40
N TYR A 36 -6.77 5.52 -4.26
CA TYR A 36 -8.22 5.75 -4.20
C TYR A 36 -9.02 4.45 -4.33
N LEU A 37 -8.68 3.60 -5.30
CA LEU A 37 -9.36 2.32 -5.51
C LEU A 37 -9.18 1.40 -4.30
N VAL A 38 -7.96 1.29 -3.81
CA VAL A 38 -7.60 0.39 -2.71
C VAL A 38 -8.20 0.83 -1.37
N GLU A 39 -8.10 2.11 -1.03
CA GLU A 39 -8.45 2.58 0.31
C GLU A 39 -9.88 3.07 0.44
N ARG A 40 -10.47 3.58 -0.67
CA ARG A 40 -11.77 4.27 -0.62
C ARG A 40 -12.85 3.58 -1.42
N ALA A 41 -12.60 3.29 -2.70
CA ALA A 41 -13.65 2.74 -3.57
C ALA A 41 -13.97 1.28 -3.24
N CYS A 42 -12.95 0.46 -2.99
CA CYS A 42 -13.09 -0.98 -2.72
C CYS A 42 -12.74 -1.37 -1.29
N THR A 43 -12.20 -0.43 -0.50
CA THR A 43 -11.90 -0.62 0.93
C THR A 43 -11.15 -1.91 1.21
N CYS A 44 -10.14 -2.23 0.38
CA CYS A 44 -9.38 -3.48 0.47
C CYS A 44 -8.76 -3.68 1.86
N THR A 45 -8.46 -2.59 2.56
CA THR A 45 -7.93 -2.58 3.93
C THR A 45 -8.86 -3.27 4.92
N HIS A 46 -10.17 -3.27 4.70
CA HIS A 46 -11.14 -3.88 5.61
C HIS A 46 -11.07 -5.40 5.62
N CYS A 47 -10.70 -6.03 4.51
CA CYS A 47 -10.52 -7.48 4.46
C CYS A 47 -9.05 -7.88 4.64
N HIS A 48 -8.12 -7.08 4.12
CA HIS A 48 -6.70 -7.43 4.04
C HIS A 48 -5.84 -6.82 5.17
N SER A 49 -6.43 -6.19 6.20
CA SER A 49 -5.69 -5.69 7.37
C SER A 49 -6.27 -6.28 8.66
N PRO A 50 -5.45 -6.53 9.68
CA PRO A 50 -5.95 -6.83 11.02
C PRO A 50 -6.83 -5.70 11.54
N MET A 51 -7.77 -6.03 12.42
CA MET A 51 -8.59 -5.02 13.11
C MET A 51 -7.90 -4.55 14.39
N ASP A 52 -8.11 -3.28 14.74
CA ASP A 52 -7.77 -2.70 16.03
C ASP A 52 -8.80 -3.09 17.11
N ALA A 53 -8.56 -2.66 18.35
CA ALA A 53 -9.45 -2.95 19.48
C ALA A 53 -10.86 -2.34 19.34
N LYS A 54 -11.05 -1.39 18.41
CA LYS A 54 -12.33 -0.74 18.12
C LYS A 54 -13.03 -1.36 16.90
N GLY A 55 -12.45 -2.40 16.29
CA GLY A 55 -12.99 -3.06 15.11
C GLY A 55 -12.72 -2.33 13.79
N ASN A 56 -11.83 -1.33 13.78
CA ASN A 56 -11.42 -0.66 12.54
C ASN A 56 -10.16 -1.32 11.96
N PRO A 57 -9.92 -1.22 10.64
CA PRO A 57 -8.66 -1.65 10.06
C PRO A 57 -7.48 -0.95 10.74
N ASP A 58 -6.53 -1.73 11.25
CA ASP A 58 -5.36 -1.23 11.96
C ASP A 58 -4.38 -0.58 10.97
N PRO A 59 -4.19 0.75 11.02
CA PRO A 59 -3.31 1.44 10.08
C PRO A 59 -1.85 1.03 10.22
N ALA A 60 -1.40 0.60 11.41
CA ALA A 60 -0.03 0.15 11.63
C ALA A 60 0.26 -1.21 10.96
N ARG A 61 -0.79 -1.98 10.66
CA ARG A 61 -0.72 -3.30 10.01
C ARG A 61 -1.54 -3.35 8.71
N ALA A 62 -1.73 -2.20 8.06
CA ALA A 62 -2.48 -2.11 6.83
C ALA A 62 -1.97 -3.09 5.76
N MET A 63 -2.89 -3.84 5.14
CA MET A 63 -2.63 -4.80 4.07
C MET A 63 -1.71 -5.99 4.44
N GLN A 64 -1.51 -6.28 5.73
CA GLN A 64 -0.68 -7.41 6.19
C GLN A 64 -1.44 -8.76 6.23
N GLY A 65 -2.67 -8.80 5.72
CA GLY A 65 -3.55 -9.96 5.76
C GLY A 65 -4.29 -10.07 7.09
N ALA A 66 -5.39 -10.80 7.10
CA ALA A 66 -6.21 -11.01 8.28
C ALA A 66 -7.08 -12.27 8.15
N PRO A 67 -7.54 -12.85 9.28
CA PRO A 67 -8.67 -13.76 9.26
C PRO A 67 -9.90 -13.08 8.65
N THR A 68 -10.69 -13.84 7.90
CA THR A 68 -11.94 -13.34 7.32
C THR A 68 -12.95 -13.11 8.45
N MET A 69 -13.36 -11.86 8.64
CA MET A 69 -14.29 -11.47 9.71
C MET A 69 -15.76 -11.71 9.34
N ILE A 70 -16.06 -11.78 8.05
CA ILE A 70 -17.39 -12.06 7.52
C ILE A 70 -17.64 -13.56 7.58
N LYS A 71 -18.83 -13.95 8.05
CA LYS A 71 -19.30 -15.33 7.99
C LYS A 71 -20.48 -15.43 7.05
N SER A 72 -20.51 -16.47 6.23
CA SER A 72 -21.69 -16.78 5.43
C SER A 72 -22.78 -17.39 6.29
N ILE A 73 -24.03 -16.98 6.08
CA ILE A 73 -25.22 -17.56 6.71
C ILE A 73 -25.64 -18.89 6.06
N VAL A 74 -25.08 -19.21 4.89
CA VAL A 74 -25.27 -20.47 4.17
C VAL A 74 -23.92 -21.13 3.91
N LYS A 75 -23.90 -22.44 3.63
CA LYS A 75 -22.68 -23.14 3.27
C LYS A 75 -22.19 -22.67 1.88
N VAL A 76 -21.08 -21.95 1.85
CA VAL A 76 -20.41 -21.52 0.61
C VAL A 76 -19.18 -22.40 0.37
N PRO A 77 -19.13 -23.17 -0.73
CA PRO A 77 -17.93 -23.94 -1.08
C PRO A 77 -16.71 -23.03 -1.22
N ALA A 78 -15.56 -23.50 -0.75
CA ALA A 78 -14.27 -22.81 -0.86
C ALA A 78 -14.25 -21.38 -0.27
N TRP A 79 -15.05 -21.10 0.76
CA TRP A 79 -14.94 -19.86 1.54
C TRP A 79 -13.51 -19.63 2.03
N ALA A 80 -12.96 -18.44 1.82
CA ALA A 80 -11.63 -18.08 2.30
C ALA A 80 -11.68 -17.73 3.80
N GLU A 81 -11.02 -18.53 4.62
CA GLU A 81 -10.90 -18.28 6.07
C GLU A 81 -9.92 -17.14 6.40
N THR A 82 -9.04 -16.79 5.45
CA THR A 82 -8.06 -15.72 5.61
C THR A 82 -7.90 -14.94 4.31
N ALA A 83 -7.80 -13.62 4.42
CA ALA A 83 -7.33 -12.75 3.35
C ALA A 83 -5.79 -12.68 3.36
N PRO A 84 -5.13 -12.85 2.21
CA PRO A 84 -3.67 -12.79 2.14
C PRO A 84 -3.13 -11.37 2.38
N ALA A 85 -1.86 -11.28 2.75
CA ALA A 85 -1.15 -10.00 2.77
C ALA A 85 -0.96 -9.47 1.34
N LEU A 86 -1.21 -8.17 1.15
CA LEU A 86 -1.03 -7.48 -0.14
C LEU A 86 0.03 -6.37 -0.06
N ALA A 87 0.44 -5.96 1.13
CA ALA A 87 1.44 -4.90 1.30
C ALA A 87 2.77 -5.30 0.65
N GLY A 88 3.26 -4.49 -0.28
CA GLY A 88 4.47 -4.75 -1.06
C GLY A 88 4.34 -5.91 -2.05
N LEU A 89 3.16 -6.55 -2.15
CA LEU A 89 2.88 -7.70 -3.01
C LEU A 89 3.95 -8.81 -2.90
N VAL A 90 4.37 -9.12 -1.67
CA VAL A 90 5.37 -10.16 -1.42
C VAL A 90 4.85 -11.52 -1.88
N GLY A 91 5.59 -12.19 -2.77
CA GLY A 91 5.20 -13.50 -3.32
C GLY A 91 4.23 -13.45 -4.50
N TYR A 92 3.83 -12.26 -4.96
CA TYR A 92 3.03 -12.07 -6.16
C TYR A 92 3.80 -11.25 -7.19
N THR A 93 3.60 -11.52 -8.48
CA THR A 93 4.03 -10.64 -9.55
C THR A 93 2.94 -9.64 -9.91
N ASP A 94 3.31 -8.50 -10.48
CA ASP A 94 2.32 -7.48 -10.88
C ASP A 94 1.35 -8.06 -11.92
N ALA A 95 1.85 -8.86 -12.86
CA ALA A 95 1.03 -9.53 -13.86
C ALA A 95 -0.01 -10.50 -13.24
N GLN A 96 0.35 -11.20 -12.14
CA GLN A 96 -0.60 -12.05 -11.43
C GLN A 96 -1.72 -11.23 -10.77
N ILE A 97 -1.37 -10.09 -10.16
CA ILE A 97 -2.34 -9.21 -9.51
C ILE A 97 -3.25 -8.54 -10.54
N VAL A 98 -2.68 -8.00 -11.61
CA VAL A 98 -3.44 -7.38 -12.72
C VAL A 98 -4.40 -8.39 -13.34
N ARG A 99 -3.94 -9.62 -13.59
CA ARG A 99 -4.82 -10.69 -14.09
C ARG A 99 -5.95 -11.01 -13.09
N ALA A 100 -5.63 -11.14 -11.80
CA ALA A 100 -6.63 -11.45 -10.79
C ALA A 100 -7.72 -10.37 -10.69
N LEU A 101 -7.33 -9.09 -10.77
CA LEU A 101 -8.24 -7.95 -10.66
C LEU A 101 -9.08 -7.69 -11.93
N THR A 102 -8.58 -8.10 -13.10
CA THR A 102 -9.29 -7.97 -14.39
C THR A 102 -10.19 -9.18 -14.69
N THR A 103 -9.80 -10.37 -14.24
CA THR A 103 -10.46 -11.64 -14.62
C THR A 103 -11.18 -12.35 -13.48
N GLY A 104 -10.95 -11.96 -12.22
CA GLY A 104 -11.41 -12.70 -11.05
C GLY A 104 -10.70 -14.04 -10.85
N ILE A 105 -9.63 -14.34 -11.61
CA ILE A 105 -8.84 -15.57 -11.50
C ILE A 105 -7.54 -15.30 -10.76
N GLY A 106 -7.40 -15.90 -9.58
CA GLY A 106 -6.29 -15.68 -8.68
C GLY A 106 -4.90 -16.09 -9.22
N PRO A 107 -3.83 -15.80 -8.47
CA PRO A 107 -2.45 -16.09 -8.88
C PRO A 107 -2.20 -17.56 -9.26
N ALA A 108 -2.86 -18.49 -8.55
CA ALA A 108 -2.77 -19.93 -8.75
C ALA A 108 -3.69 -20.50 -9.85
N GLY A 109 -4.39 -19.65 -10.61
CA GLY A 109 -5.27 -20.08 -11.71
C GLY A 109 -6.69 -20.48 -11.30
N ASN A 110 -6.97 -20.55 -10.00
CA ASN A 110 -8.32 -20.78 -9.48
C ASN A 110 -9.10 -19.45 -9.37
N PRO A 111 -10.45 -19.47 -9.43
CA PRO A 111 -11.26 -18.31 -9.12
C PRO A 111 -10.94 -17.72 -7.73
N LEU A 112 -11.02 -16.41 -7.60
CA LEU A 112 -10.96 -15.75 -6.28
C LEU A 112 -12.05 -16.32 -5.37
N ARG A 113 -11.66 -16.67 -4.15
CA ARG A 113 -12.52 -17.34 -3.18
C ARG A 113 -13.41 -16.33 -2.46
N PRO A 114 -14.71 -16.60 -2.28
CA PRO A 114 -15.59 -15.77 -1.45
C PRO A 114 -15.02 -15.60 -0.03
N PRO A 115 -15.18 -14.43 0.63
CA PRO A 115 -16.01 -13.29 0.22
C PRO A 115 -15.35 -12.32 -0.76
N MET A 116 -14.12 -12.59 -1.23
CA MET A 116 -13.45 -11.68 -2.17
C MET A 116 -14.28 -11.53 -3.46
N PRO A 117 -14.65 -10.30 -3.88
CA PRO A 117 -15.37 -10.10 -5.12
C PRO A 117 -14.54 -10.55 -6.33
N PRO A 118 -15.16 -11.17 -7.36
CA PRO A 118 -14.50 -11.46 -8.62
C PRO A 118 -14.42 -10.17 -9.45
N PHE A 119 -13.50 -9.29 -9.08
CA PHE A 119 -13.32 -7.99 -9.73
C PHE A 119 -13.15 -8.11 -11.26
N ARG A 120 -13.60 -7.05 -11.95
CA ARG A 120 -13.57 -6.88 -13.40
C ARG A 120 -13.07 -5.48 -13.76
N PHE A 121 -11.98 -5.06 -13.13
CA PHE A 121 -11.37 -3.77 -13.46
C PHE A 121 -10.91 -3.77 -14.92
N ASP A 122 -10.84 -2.58 -15.50
CA ASP A 122 -10.00 -2.41 -16.68
C ASP A 122 -8.52 -2.59 -16.31
N LYS A 123 -7.68 -2.74 -17.34
CA LYS A 123 -6.25 -2.99 -17.14
C LYS A 123 -5.55 -1.81 -16.44
N ALA A 124 -5.95 -0.58 -16.72
CA ALA A 124 -5.29 0.61 -16.17
C ALA A 124 -5.55 0.74 -14.66
N ASP A 125 -6.77 0.49 -14.22
CA ASP A 125 -7.14 0.48 -12.80
C ASP A 125 -6.46 -0.68 -12.05
N ALA A 126 -6.40 -1.86 -12.66
CA ALA A 126 -5.71 -3.00 -12.08
C ALA A 126 -4.19 -2.74 -11.92
N GLU A 127 -3.57 -2.09 -12.90
CA GLU A 127 -2.16 -1.67 -12.84
C GLU A 127 -1.93 -0.57 -11.81
N ALA A 128 -2.83 0.40 -11.70
CA ALA A 128 -2.78 1.43 -10.68
C ALA A 128 -2.86 0.84 -9.27
N ILE A 129 -3.76 -0.13 -9.04
CA ILE A 129 -3.86 -0.87 -7.78
C ILE A 129 -2.55 -1.60 -7.48
N ALA A 130 -2.00 -2.36 -8.44
CA ALA A 130 -0.76 -3.09 -8.25
C ALA A 130 0.41 -2.15 -7.92
N ALA A 131 0.54 -1.04 -8.67
CA ALA A 131 1.55 -0.01 -8.45
C ALA A 131 1.43 0.59 -7.04
N TYR A 132 0.21 0.92 -6.58
CA TYR A 132 0.00 1.43 -5.23
C TYR A 132 0.39 0.41 -4.16
N LEU A 133 -0.06 -0.84 -4.27
CA LEU A 133 0.25 -1.89 -3.30
C LEU A 133 1.76 -2.15 -3.17
N ARG A 134 2.54 -1.96 -4.25
CA ARG A 134 4.01 -2.02 -4.21
C ARG A 134 4.67 -0.93 -3.38
N THR A 135 4.05 0.23 -3.26
CA THR A 135 4.58 1.33 -2.44
C THR A 135 4.45 1.07 -0.94
N LEU A 136 3.52 0.18 -0.55
CA LEU A 136 3.29 -0.14 0.85
C LEU A 136 4.48 -0.92 1.43
N LYS A 137 4.78 -0.65 2.71
CA LYS A 137 5.79 -1.40 3.46
C LYS A 137 5.50 -2.91 3.33
N PRO A 138 6.43 -3.72 2.80
CA PRO A 138 6.20 -5.13 2.59
C PRO A 138 5.73 -5.83 3.86
N ALA A 139 4.71 -6.67 3.73
CA ALA A 139 4.30 -7.53 4.82
C ALA A 139 5.43 -8.50 5.20
N PRO A 140 5.55 -8.90 6.48
CA PRO A 140 6.48 -9.94 6.88
C PRO A 140 6.23 -11.22 6.06
N LYS A 141 7.31 -11.92 5.68
CA LYS A 141 7.18 -13.25 5.09
C LYS A 141 6.58 -14.17 6.17
N ARG A 142 5.51 -14.88 5.82
CA ARG A 142 4.79 -15.79 6.71
C ARG A 142 5.25 -17.23 6.52
#